data_AF-A0A0D2T450-F1
#
_entry.id   AF-A0A0D2T450-F1
#
_cell.length_a   1.000
_cell.length_b   1.000
_cell.length_c   1.000
_cell.angle_alpha   90.00
_cell.angle_beta   90.00
_cell.angle_gamma   90.00
#
_symmetry.space_group_name_H-M   'P 1'
#
loop_
_entity.id
_entity.type
_entity.pdbx_description
1 polymer ?
#
loop_
_entity_poly.entity_id
_entity_poly.type
_entity_poly.pdbx_seq_one_letter_code
_entity_poly.pdbx_strand_id
1 'polypeptide(L)'
;MINRLSTGKSWYKCFRYEEGRDKPGDVRNVMLVVASLIASVTFQAGVNPPGGVWQDNSSGHVAGRAIYAYQSEVYYVFLIANTLALSASILVIISLTYRFPFHLEIVIATISMIVTYSSAIFAVTPDESVRFRYVIAAASVPYILRIFIQLFNMVFKNNEKPESENSEKVVLNY
;
A
#
# COMPACT_ATOMS: atom_id res chain seq x y z
N MET A 1 -16.25 9.28 53.54
CA MET A 1 -16.58 9.72 52.17
C MET A 1 -15.26 9.92 51.44
N ILE A 2 -14.79 8.94 50.67
CA ILE A 2 -13.56 9.05 49.87
C ILE A 2 -13.91 8.64 48.44
N ASN A 3 -13.58 9.55 47.52
CA ASN A 3 -14.02 9.61 46.13
C ASN A 3 -13.56 8.42 45.29
N ARG A 4 -14.45 7.98 44.39
CA ARG A 4 -14.17 7.03 43.31
C ARG A 4 -13.10 7.61 42.37
N LEU A 5 -11.87 7.10 42.45
CA LEU A 5 -10.89 7.29 41.39
C LEU A 5 -11.32 6.43 40.20
N SER A 6 -11.97 7.07 39.23
CA SER A 6 -12.20 6.56 37.88
C SER A 6 -10.84 6.22 37.27
N THR A 7 -10.51 4.94 37.22
CA THR A 7 -9.33 4.43 36.53
C THR A 7 -9.45 4.79 35.06
N GLY A 8 -8.51 5.60 34.56
CA GLY A 8 -8.46 6.08 33.18
C GLY A 8 -8.55 4.93 32.19
N LYS A 9 -9.74 4.70 31.62
CA LYS A 9 -9.93 3.75 30.54
C LYS A 9 -9.11 4.23 29.34
N SER A 10 -8.17 3.41 28.90
CA SER A 10 -7.42 3.62 27.65
C SER A 10 -8.38 3.82 26.48
N TRP A 11 -8.51 5.06 26.03
CA TRP A 11 -9.46 5.50 25.01
C TRP A 11 -9.28 4.77 23.66
N TYR A 12 -8.06 4.33 23.34
CA TYR A 12 -7.75 3.59 22.11
C TYR A 12 -8.42 2.21 22.05
N LYS A 13 -8.82 1.63 23.19
CA LYS A 13 -9.53 0.35 23.21
C LYS A 13 -10.87 0.45 22.48
N CYS A 14 -11.51 1.63 22.46
CA CYS A 14 -12.74 1.87 21.72
C CYS A 14 -12.55 1.88 20.19
N PHE A 15 -11.33 2.10 19.70
CA PHE A 15 -11.01 2.17 18.28
C PHE A 15 -10.40 0.87 17.73
N ARG A 16 -10.26 -0.17 18.56
CA ARG A 16 -9.78 -1.46 18.08
C ARG A 16 -10.87 -2.19 17.31
N TYR A 17 -10.48 -2.78 16.18
CA TYR A 17 -11.34 -3.70 15.45
C TYR A 17 -11.72 -4.90 16.32
N GLU A 18 -13.01 -5.22 16.35
CA GLU A 18 -13.57 -6.38 17.04
C GLU A 18 -14.51 -7.12 16.08
N GLU A 19 -14.16 -8.36 15.71
CA GLU A 19 -14.90 -9.16 14.72
C GLU A 19 -16.38 -9.37 15.07
N GLY A 20 -16.73 -9.42 16.36
CA GLY A 20 -18.12 -9.55 16.81
C GLY A 20 -18.92 -8.24 16.84
N ARG A 21 -18.24 -7.07 16.81
CA ARG A 21 -18.87 -5.74 16.93
C ARG A 21 -18.90 -5.01 15.59
N ASP A 22 -17.82 -5.11 14.81
CA ASP A 22 -17.61 -4.34 13.60
C ASP A 22 -18.00 -5.16 12.36
N LYS A 23 -18.99 -4.68 11.60
CA LYS A 23 -19.44 -5.39 10.39
C LYS A 23 -18.34 -5.34 9.32
N PRO A 24 -18.06 -6.46 8.61
CA PRO A 24 -17.04 -6.48 7.56
C PRO A 24 -17.24 -5.43 6.46
N GLY A 25 -18.49 -5.08 6.15
CA GLY A 25 -18.82 -4.03 5.20
C GLY A 25 -18.39 -2.63 5.65
N ASP A 26 -18.57 -2.31 6.93
CA ASP A 26 -18.22 -1.00 7.49
C ASP A 26 -16.70 -0.84 7.56
N VAL A 27 -15.99 -1.89 8.00
CA VAL A 27 -14.53 -1.93 8.01
C VAL A 27 -13.96 -1.79 6.60
N ARG A 28 -14.54 -2.50 5.63
CA ARG A 28 -14.15 -2.37 4.22
C ARG A 28 -14.32 -0.94 3.71
N ASN A 29 -15.45 -0.29 4.03
CA ASN A 29 -15.70 1.09 3.62
C ASN A 29 -14.68 2.06 4.22
N VAL A 30 -14.40 1.95 5.52
CA VAL A 30 -13.37 2.78 6.20
C VAL A 30 -11.99 2.57 5.58
N MET A 31 -11.60 1.31 5.35
CA MET A 31 -10.31 0.98 4.75
C MET A 31 -10.18 1.51 3.31
N LEU A 32 -11.26 1.46 2.52
CA LEU A 32 -11.28 2.04 1.17
C LEU A 32 -11.11 3.57 1.20
N VAL A 33 -11.73 4.25 2.18
CA VAL A 33 -11.53 5.70 2.37
C VAL A 33 -10.08 6.01 2.76
N VAL A 34 -9.52 5.28 3.72
CA VAL A 34 -8.12 5.49 4.14
C VAL A 34 -7.16 5.22 2.98
N ALA A 35 -7.35 4.13 2.24
CA ALA A 35 -6.51 3.78 1.10
C ALA A 35 -6.63 4.79 -0.04
N SER A 36 -7.83 5.29 -0.36
CA SER A 36 -8.00 6.31 -1.40
C SER A 36 -7.39 7.66 -1.04
N LEU A 37 -7.44 8.04 0.25
CA LEU A 37 -6.77 9.24 0.76
C LEU A 37 -5.25 9.12 0.65
N ILE A 38 -4.66 8.00 1.07
CA ILE A 38 -3.22 7.78 0.95
C ILE A 38 -2.80 7.76 -0.52
N ALA A 39 -3.54 7.07 -1.39
CA ALA A 39 -3.27 7.05 -2.83
C ALA A 39 -3.32 8.46 -3.44
N SER A 40 -4.30 9.27 -3.04
CA SER A 40 -4.44 10.64 -3.52
C SER A 40 -3.30 11.54 -3.05
N VAL A 41 -2.95 11.51 -1.76
CA VAL A 41 -1.84 12.30 -1.20
C VAL A 41 -0.50 11.89 -1.82
N THR A 42 -0.27 10.59 -1.99
CA THR A 42 0.98 10.09 -2.59
C THR A 42 1.07 10.46 -4.07
N PHE A 43 0.00 10.28 -4.84
CA PHE A 43 -0.04 10.71 -6.24
C PHE A 43 0.26 12.20 -6.38
N GLN A 44 -0.40 13.06 -5.57
CA GLN A 44 -0.15 14.51 -5.61
C GLN A 44 1.29 14.87 -5.26
N ALA A 45 1.87 14.24 -4.24
CA ALA A 45 3.25 14.49 -3.82
C ALA A 45 4.29 13.96 -4.83
N GLY A 46 3.99 12.88 -5.55
CA GLY A 46 4.88 12.34 -6.58
C GLY A 46 4.89 13.17 -7.87
N VAL A 47 3.71 13.60 -8.34
CA VAL A 47 3.60 14.42 -9.56
C VAL A 47 3.97 15.90 -9.34
N ASN A 48 3.87 16.38 -8.10
CA ASN A 48 4.31 17.70 -7.69
C ASN A 48 5.44 17.56 -6.64
N PRO A 49 6.70 17.36 -7.06
CA PRO A 49 7.79 17.14 -6.13
C PRO A 49 7.94 18.33 -5.15
N PRO A 50 8.33 18.08 -3.89
CA PRO A 50 8.59 19.14 -2.92
C PRO A 50 9.56 20.20 -3.48
N GLY A 51 9.22 21.47 -3.31
CA GLY A 51 10.01 22.57 -3.88
C GLY A 51 9.77 22.82 -5.38
N GLY A 52 8.99 21.97 -6.05
CA GLY A 52 8.62 22.12 -7.46
C GLY A 52 9.68 21.60 -8.43
N VAL A 53 9.57 22.07 -9.68
CA VAL A 53 10.49 21.73 -10.77
C VAL A 53 11.18 22.98 -11.28
N TRP A 54 12.40 22.81 -11.81
CA TRP A 54 13.11 23.88 -12.50
C TRP A 54 12.31 24.37 -13.71
N GLN A 55 12.30 25.69 -13.94
CA GLN A 55 11.53 26.32 -15.03
C GLN A 55 12.41 26.68 -16.24
N ASP A 56 13.72 26.54 -16.10
CA ASP A 56 14.73 26.93 -17.08
C ASP A 56 15.92 25.94 -17.09
N ASN A 57 16.77 26.08 -18.10
CA ASN A 57 17.95 25.25 -18.33
C ASN A 57 19.26 25.97 -17.95
N SER A 58 19.27 26.67 -16.81
CA SER A 58 20.46 27.41 -16.34
C SER A 58 21.20 26.66 -15.23
N SER A 59 22.40 27.12 -14.86
CA SER A 59 23.11 26.70 -13.64
C SER A 59 23.28 25.17 -13.44
N GLY A 60 23.32 24.38 -14.52
CA GLY A 60 23.48 22.93 -14.46
C GLY A 60 22.20 22.13 -14.16
N HIS A 61 21.02 22.78 -14.12
CA HIS A 61 19.73 22.09 -14.03
C HIS A 61 18.97 22.10 -15.36
N VAL A 62 17.99 21.21 -15.46
CA VAL A 62 17.15 21.03 -16.64
C VAL A 62 15.69 21.29 -16.26
N ALA A 63 15.00 22.08 -17.07
CA ALA A 63 13.60 22.40 -16.88
C ALA A 63 12.74 21.12 -16.79
N GLY A 64 11.78 21.12 -15.87
CA GLY A 64 10.94 19.97 -15.57
C GLY A 64 11.55 18.96 -14.59
N ARG A 65 12.86 19.02 -14.28
CA ARG A 65 13.45 18.20 -13.21
C ARG A 65 13.09 18.75 -11.84
N ALA A 66 12.87 17.86 -10.87
CA ALA A 66 12.57 18.22 -9.50
C ALA A 66 13.72 19.02 -8.89
N ILE A 67 13.39 20.17 -8.27
CA ILE A 67 14.36 20.96 -7.49
C ILE A 67 14.92 20.12 -6.34
N TYR A 68 14.06 19.29 -5.72
CA TYR A 68 14.45 18.39 -4.64
C TYR A 68 15.54 17.37 -5.06
N ALA A 69 15.62 17.00 -6.35
CA ALA A 69 16.61 16.06 -6.84
C ALA A 69 18.06 16.57 -6.73
N TYR A 70 18.27 17.86 -6.43
CA TYR A 70 19.58 18.41 -6.09
C TYR A 70 20.20 17.70 -4.87
N GLN A 71 19.39 17.31 -3.88
CA GLN A 71 19.79 16.45 -2.77
C GLN A 71 19.39 15.01 -3.04
N SER A 72 20.13 14.37 -3.97
CA SER A 72 19.74 13.07 -4.54
C SER A 72 19.45 11.99 -3.48
N GLU A 73 20.24 11.85 -2.42
CA GLU A 73 19.97 10.83 -1.37
C GLU A 73 18.59 10.99 -0.72
N VAL A 74 18.28 12.20 -0.25
CA VAL A 74 17.03 12.46 0.47
C VAL A 74 15.83 12.40 -0.48
N TYR A 75 16.01 12.85 -1.72
CA TYR A 75 15.00 12.76 -2.78
C TYR A 75 14.60 11.31 -3.07
N TYR A 76 15.56 10.39 -3.20
CA TYR A 76 15.26 8.99 -3.46
C TYR A 76 14.64 8.28 -2.25
N VAL A 77 15.00 8.63 -1.02
CA VAL A 77 14.31 8.14 0.19
C VAL A 77 12.84 8.57 0.16
N PHE A 78 12.56 9.83 -0.16
CA PHE A 78 11.20 10.34 -0.34
C PHE A 78 10.44 9.56 -1.43
N LEU A 79 11.03 9.42 -2.63
CA LEU A 79 10.39 8.72 -3.74
C LEU A 79 10.08 7.25 -3.42
N ILE A 80 11.01 6.55 -2.78
CA ILE A 80 10.83 5.14 -2.39
C ILE A 80 9.68 5.03 -1.38
N ALA A 81 9.69 5.85 -0.33
CA ALA A 81 8.63 5.84 0.69
C ALA A 81 7.26 6.20 0.09
N ASN A 82 7.21 7.21 -0.77
CA ASN A 82 5.98 7.64 -1.44
C ASN A 82 5.42 6.55 -2.36
N THR A 83 6.30 5.92 -3.15
CA THR A 83 5.94 4.85 -4.08
C THR A 83 5.46 3.59 -3.33
N LEU A 84 6.09 3.25 -2.19
CA LEU A 84 5.63 2.17 -1.31
C LEU A 84 4.23 2.44 -0.76
N ALA A 85 3.95 3.67 -0.33
CA ALA A 85 2.65 4.04 0.20
C ALA A 85 1.56 4.00 -0.87
N LEU A 86 1.87 4.46 -2.09
CA LEU A 86 0.95 4.40 -3.24
C LEU A 86 0.66 2.93 -3.63
N SER A 87 1.68 2.10 -3.79
CA SER A 87 1.52 0.70 -4.18
C SER A 87 0.77 -0.12 -3.13
N ALA A 88 1.06 0.09 -1.84
CA ALA A 88 0.31 -0.53 -0.74
C ALA A 88 -1.17 -0.13 -0.76
N SER A 89 -1.47 1.15 -1.02
CA SER A 89 -2.85 1.65 -1.09
C SER A 89 -3.62 1.05 -2.26
N ILE A 90 -3.00 0.97 -3.44
CA ILE A 90 -3.59 0.32 -4.62
C ILE A 90 -3.88 -1.15 -4.33
N LEU A 91 -2.94 -1.86 -3.71
CA LEU A 91 -3.12 -3.26 -3.32
C LEU A 91 -4.34 -3.44 -2.40
N VAL A 92 -4.52 -2.56 -1.42
CA VAL A 92 -5.69 -2.57 -0.52
C VAL A 92 -6.97 -2.30 -1.31
N ILE A 93 -7.00 -1.29 -2.18
CA ILE A 93 -8.16 -0.96 -3.02
C ILE A 93 -8.57 -2.15 -3.88
N ILE A 94 -7.64 -2.77 -4.61
CA ILE A 94 -7.91 -3.92 -5.48
C ILE A 94 -8.38 -5.13 -4.65
N SER A 95 -7.76 -5.37 -3.49
CA SER A 95 -8.12 -6.49 -2.61
C SER A 95 -9.53 -6.35 -2.04
N LEU A 96 -9.92 -5.15 -1.61
CA LEU A 96 -11.21 -4.88 -0.98
C LEU A 96 -12.36 -4.76 -1.97
N THR A 97 -12.07 -4.41 -3.22
CA THR A 97 -13.06 -4.28 -4.30
C THR A 97 -13.21 -5.56 -5.12
N TYR A 98 -12.50 -6.63 -4.76
CA TYR A 98 -12.61 -7.92 -5.44
C TYR A 98 -14.05 -8.44 -5.39
N ARG A 99 -14.57 -8.87 -6.56
CA ARG A 99 -15.98 -9.29 -6.79
C ARG A 99 -17.05 -8.20 -6.71
N PHE A 100 -16.67 -6.93 -6.71
CA PHE A 100 -17.65 -5.84 -6.90
C PHE A 100 -18.06 -5.75 -8.38
N PRO A 101 -19.29 -5.29 -8.69
CA PRO A 101 -19.75 -5.16 -10.07
C PRO A 101 -18.87 -4.23 -10.92
N PHE A 102 -18.21 -3.24 -10.30
CA PHE A 102 -17.33 -2.27 -10.96
C PHE A 102 -15.82 -2.56 -10.77
N HIS A 103 -15.46 -3.81 -10.48
CA HIS A 103 -14.07 -4.16 -10.19
C HIS A 103 -13.14 -3.93 -11.38
N LEU A 104 -13.60 -4.19 -12.61
CA LEU A 104 -12.79 -4.01 -13.81
C LEU A 104 -12.46 -2.55 -14.07
N GLU A 105 -13.43 -1.66 -13.89
CA GLU A 105 -13.28 -0.21 -14.02
C GLU A 105 -12.26 0.31 -13.00
N ILE A 106 -12.31 -0.18 -11.76
CA ILE A 106 -11.33 0.16 -10.72
C ILE A 106 -9.93 -0.35 -11.09
N VAL A 107 -9.81 -1.55 -11.63
CA VAL A 107 -8.52 -2.10 -12.10
C VAL A 107 -7.96 -1.26 -13.26
N ILE A 108 -8.79 -0.92 -14.24
CA ILE A 108 -8.38 -0.06 -15.37
C ILE A 108 -7.94 1.33 -14.86
N ALA A 109 -8.70 1.92 -13.95
CA ALA A 109 -8.37 3.22 -13.36
C ALA A 109 -7.04 3.17 -12.58
N THR A 110 -6.81 2.13 -11.78
CA THR A 110 -5.56 1.96 -11.02
C THR A 110 -4.36 1.68 -11.92
N ILE A 111 -4.50 0.90 -12.99
CA ILE A 111 -3.44 0.72 -14.00
C ILE A 111 -3.08 2.05 -14.65
N SER A 112 -4.09 2.81 -15.08
CA SER A 112 -3.89 4.15 -15.67
C SER A 112 -3.16 5.10 -14.70
N MET A 113 -3.55 5.07 -13.42
CA MET A 113 -2.91 5.86 -12.37
C MET A 113 -1.44 5.45 -12.15
N ILE A 114 -1.11 4.16 -12.19
CA ILE A 114 0.29 3.68 -12.08
C ILE A 114 1.12 4.18 -13.27
N VAL A 115 0.57 4.11 -14.49
CA VAL A 115 1.26 4.57 -15.71
C VAL A 115 1.53 6.07 -15.64
N THR A 116 0.53 6.86 -15.29
CA THR A 116 0.67 8.33 -15.17
C THR A 116 1.64 8.73 -14.06
N TYR A 117 1.58 8.07 -12.90
CA TYR A 117 2.55 8.28 -11.82
C TYR A 117 3.97 7.94 -12.26
N SER A 118 4.17 6.79 -12.91
CA SER A 118 5.49 6.36 -13.40
C SER A 118 6.06 7.34 -14.44
N SER A 119 5.21 7.81 -15.36
CA SER A 119 5.56 8.84 -16.34
C SER A 119 5.99 10.15 -15.67
N ALA A 120 5.24 10.60 -14.66
CA ALA A 120 5.56 11.81 -13.92
C ALA A 120 6.90 11.68 -13.18
N ILE A 121 7.13 10.57 -12.45
CA ILE A 121 8.40 10.32 -11.76
C ILE A 121 9.56 10.28 -12.76
N PHE A 122 9.39 9.64 -13.91
CA PHE A 122 10.41 9.60 -14.97
C PHE A 122 10.73 11.00 -15.52
N ALA A 123 9.72 11.84 -15.73
CA ALA A 123 9.89 13.21 -16.19
C ALA A 123 10.65 14.08 -15.17
N VAL A 124 10.30 13.99 -13.89
CA VAL A 124 10.89 14.87 -12.87
C VAL A 124 12.23 14.38 -12.30
N THR A 125 12.55 13.09 -12.43
CA THR A 125 13.73 12.48 -11.79
C THR A 125 14.94 12.39 -12.73
N PRO A 126 16.10 12.99 -12.39
CA PRO A 126 17.34 12.83 -13.16
C PRO A 126 17.69 11.36 -13.38
N ASP A 127 18.14 11.03 -14.60
CA ASP A 127 18.35 9.64 -15.03
C ASP A 127 19.65 9.05 -14.45
N GLU A 128 19.54 8.58 -13.21
CA GLU A 128 20.57 7.79 -12.53
C GLU A 128 20.06 6.34 -12.46
N SER A 129 20.38 5.54 -13.47
CA SER A 129 19.72 4.25 -13.72
C SER A 129 19.76 3.27 -12.54
N VAL A 130 20.76 3.36 -11.65
CA VAL A 130 20.84 2.54 -10.43
C VAL A 130 19.81 2.93 -9.37
N ARG A 131 19.50 4.21 -9.24
CA ARG A 131 18.57 4.71 -8.22
C ARG A 131 17.11 4.53 -8.64
N PHE A 132 16.83 4.62 -9.94
CA PHE A 132 15.52 4.34 -10.51
C PHE A 132 15.08 2.88 -10.28
N ARG A 133 16.02 1.92 -10.28
CA ARG A 133 15.73 0.51 -9.95
C ARG A 133 15.16 0.34 -8.55
N TYR A 134 15.59 1.14 -7.56
CA TYR A 134 15.03 1.06 -6.21
C TYR A 134 13.57 1.50 -6.16
N VAL A 135 13.16 2.46 -7.00
CA VAL A 135 11.76 2.90 -7.10
C VAL A 135 10.88 1.78 -7.67
N ILE A 136 11.36 1.07 -8.70
CA ILE A 136 10.65 -0.09 -9.27
C ILE A 136 10.58 -1.24 -8.25
N ALA A 137 11.69 -1.52 -7.54
CA ALA A 137 11.72 -2.52 -6.50
C ALA A 137 10.71 -2.20 -5.39
N ALA A 138 10.71 -0.96 -4.91
CA ALA A 138 9.76 -0.43 -3.93
C ALA A 138 8.30 -0.58 -4.38
N ALA A 139 7.97 -0.26 -5.63
CA ALA A 139 6.62 -0.47 -6.18
C ALA A 139 6.18 -1.95 -6.09
N SER A 140 7.11 -2.89 -6.22
CA SER A 140 6.83 -4.33 -6.23
C SER A 140 6.69 -4.94 -4.82
N VAL A 141 7.25 -4.30 -3.78
CA VAL A 141 7.33 -4.86 -2.41
C VAL A 141 5.97 -5.28 -1.84
N PRO A 142 4.90 -4.46 -1.86
CA PRO A 142 3.64 -4.86 -1.24
C PRO A 142 3.01 -6.10 -1.90
N TYR A 143 3.17 -6.24 -3.22
CA TYR A 143 2.67 -7.38 -3.97
C TYR A 143 3.45 -8.66 -3.64
N ILE A 144 4.79 -8.57 -3.59
CA ILE A 144 5.65 -9.69 -3.20
C ILE A 144 5.33 -10.14 -1.77
N LEU A 145 5.22 -9.19 -0.83
CA LEU A 145 4.86 -9.47 0.56
C LEU A 145 3.50 -10.18 0.65
N ARG A 146 2.51 -9.73 -0.12
CA ARG A 146 1.17 -10.35 -0.14
C ARG A 146 1.20 -11.77 -0.69
N ILE A 147 1.94 -12.01 -1.77
CA ILE A 147 2.12 -13.35 -2.35
C ILE A 147 2.83 -14.25 -1.33
N PHE A 148 3.88 -13.76 -0.68
CA PHE A 148 4.60 -14.50 0.34
C PHE A 148 3.70 -14.91 1.51
N ILE A 149 2.89 -13.99 2.03
CA ILE A 149 1.90 -14.28 3.09
C ILE A 149 0.88 -15.34 2.63
N GLN A 150 0.40 -15.25 1.39
CA GLN A 150 -0.55 -16.22 0.85
C GLN A 150 0.07 -17.62 0.71
N LEU A 151 1.31 -17.70 0.22
CA LEU A 151 2.05 -18.96 0.11
C LEU A 151 2.32 -19.57 1.49
N PHE A 152 2.77 -18.75 2.45
CA PHE A 152 2.96 -19.19 3.83
C PHE A 152 1.66 -19.76 4.42
N ASN A 153 0.55 -19.02 4.32
CA ASN A 153 -0.75 -19.48 4.82
C ASN A 153 -1.24 -20.75 4.12
N MET A 154 -1.00 -20.89 2.81
CA MET A 154 -1.35 -22.09 2.06
C MET A 154 -0.53 -23.31 2.53
N VAL A 155 0.78 -23.15 2.75
CA VAL A 155 1.66 -24.22 3.23
C VAL A 155 1.27 -24.64 4.66
N PHE A 156 1.07 -23.70 5.57
CA PHE A 156 0.67 -24.03 6.95
C PHE A 156 -0.71 -24.68 7.03
N LYS A 157 -1.68 -24.17 6.26
CA LYS A 157 -3.02 -24.78 6.17
C LYS A 157 -2.97 -26.19 5.58
N ASN A 158 -2.06 -26.45 4.64
CA ASN A 158 -1.86 -27.79 4.09
C ASN A 158 -1.16 -28.74 5.07
N ASN A 159 -0.38 -28.23 6.03
CA ASN A 159 0.26 -29.03 7.08
C ASN A 159 -0.68 -29.36 8.25
N GLU A 160 -1.77 -28.61 8.46
CA GLU A 160 -2.80 -28.90 9.49
C GLU A 160 -3.84 -29.92 9.02
N LYS A 161 -4.09 -30.03 7.71
CA LYS A 161 -5.07 -30.96 7.14
C LYS A 161 -4.70 -32.46 7.05
N PRO A 162 -3.43 -32.91 7.03
CA PRO A 162 -3.12 -34.27 6.63
C PRO A 162 -3.47 -35.29 7.71
N GLU A 163 -3.56 -34.91 8.98
CA GLU A 163 -3.82 -35.84 10.08
C GLU A 163 -5.32 -35.99 10.39
N SER A 164 -6.13 -34.93 10.28
CA SER A 164 -7.59 -34.99 10.50
C SER A 164 -8.31 -35.77 9.39
N GLU A 165 -7.92 -35.57 8.13
CA GLU A 165 -8.57 -36.19 6.97
C GLU A 165 -8.20 -37.68 6.83
N ASN A 166 -7.02 -38.07 7.30
CA ASN A 166 -6.59 -39.48 7.33
C ASN A 166 -7.21 -40.24 8.50
N SER A 167 -7.40 -39.59 9.66
CA SER A 167 -8.09 -40.17 10.82
C SER A 167 -9.59 -40.41 10.55
N GLU A 168 -10.26 -39.47 9.88
CA GLU A 168 -11.68 -39.59 9.52
C GLU A 168 -11.91 -40.69 8.46
N LYS A 169 -11.00 -40.84 7.49
CA LYS A 169 -11.02 -41.93 6.50
C LYS A 169 -10.74 -43.31 7.10
N VAL A 170 -9.95 -43.39 8.17
CA VAL A 170 -9.72 -44.65 8.89
C VAL A 170 -10.95 -45.03 9.73
N VAL A 171 -11.64 -44.07 10.35
CA VAL A 171 -12.86 -44.34 11.15
C VAL A 171 -14.06 -44.72 10.30
N LEU A 172 -14.19 -44.20 9.07
CA LEU A 172 -15.31 -44.51 8.16
C LEU A 172 -15.15 -45.81 7.36
N ASN A 173 -13.98 -46.47 7.42
CA ASN A 173 -13.71 -47.73 6.71
C ASN A 173 -13.80 -48.97 7.62
N TYR A 174 -14.40 -48.84 8.81
CA TYR A 174 -14.79 -49.93 9.71
C TYR A 174 -16.29 -49.85 10.02
#